data_AF-A0A3A4TFA8-F1
#
_entry.id   AF-A0A3A4TFA8-F1
#
_cell.length_a   1.000
_cell.length_b   1.000
_cell.length_c   1.000
_cell.angle_alpha   90.00
_cell.angle_beta   90.00
_cell.angle_gamma   90.00
#
_symmetry.space_group_name_H-M   'P 1'
#
loop_
_entity.id
_entity.type
_entity.pdbx_description
1 polymer ?
#
loop_
_entity_poly.entity_id
_entity_poly.type
_entity_poly.pdbx_seq_one_letter_code
_entity_poly.pdbx_strand_id
1 'polypeptide(L)'
;MRFSLKVSTVKTLRKVKPRLLKNENLFLKDAKTMDSKIDSVINFNRKAGDQSEQGDYKKAVQSYNEALKLLAETEDTKEQEIKAKLLNNLGHVQVKIGDYDKALDSFNQSAAMHFRLDDMLGVGQQLGNVGSVYRDKEEWDNARKSYDKSVAAFKLAGDKTGLADQYSDIGYICVQKKEFESALEWFYKAKALYEELNMEQRAGLVGKNISVLSGFNEREMNNEGT
;
A
#
# COMPACT_ATOMS: atom_id res chain seq x y z
N MET A 1 -41.64 54.53 18.08
CA MET A 1 -41.60 53.41 19.06
C MET A 1 -40.17 53.24 19.54
N ARG A 2 -39.92 53.52 20.83
CA ARG A 2 -38.64 53.27 21.51
C ARG A 2 -38.60 51.81 21.94
N PHE A 3 -37.57 51.05 21.58
CA PHE A 3 -37.21 49.83 22.31
C PHE A 3 -35.88 50.03 23.00
N SER A 4 -35.99 50.34 24.29
CA SER A 4 -34.94 50.25 25.29
C SER A 4 -34.64 48.77 25.55
N LEU A 5 -33.49 48.28 25.08
CA LEU A 5 -32.87 47.07 25.62
C LEU A 5 -31.69 47.49 26.50
N LYS A 6 -31.81 47.11 27.78
CA LYS A 6 -31.02 47.52 28.93
C LYS A 6 -29.52 47.32 28.71
N VAL A 7 -28.74 48.28 29.20
CA VAL A 7 -27.27 48.32 29.31
C VAL A 7 -26.69 47.20 30.23
N SER A 8 -27.49 46.21 30.67
CA SER A 8 -26.99 45.12 31.55
C SER A 8 -26.44 43.90 30.81
N THR A 9 -26.63 43.76 29.48
CA THR A 9 -26.17 42.57 28.73
C THR A 9 -24.78 42.73 28.10
N VAL A 10 -24.25 43.95 28.02
CA VAL A 10 -22.95 44.25 27.36
C VAL A 10 -21.75 43.93 28.26
N LYS A 11 -21.90 43.90 29.59
CA LYS A 11 -20.81 43.59 30.52
C LYS A 11 -20.52 42.09 30.66
N THR A 12 -21.48 41.22 30.38
CA THR A 12 -21.31 39.75 30.51
C THR A 12 -20.63 39.15 29.27
N LEU A 13 -20.89 39.67 28.07
CA LEU A 13 -20.20 39.24 26.83
C LEU A 13 -18.72 39.63 26.78
N ARG A 14 -18.30 40.67 27.51
CA ARG A 14 -16.89 41.11 27.56
C ARG A 14 -15.98 40.20 28.37
N LYS A 15 -16.52 39.36 29.27
CA LYS A 15 -15.76 38.37 30.05
C LYS A 15 -15.72 36.98 29.40
N VAL A 16 -16.64 36.67 28.49
CA VAL A 16 -16.69 35.39 27.74
C VAL A 16 -15.87 35.47 26.45
N LYS A 17 -15.84 36.63 25.78
CA LYS A 17 -15.08 36.87 24.54
C LYS A 17 -13.58 36.54 24.60
N PRO A 18 -12.81 36.86 25.67
CA PRO A 18 -11.38 36.59 25.70
C PRO A 18 -11.06 35.09 25.65
N ARG A 19 -11.90 34.24 26.28
CA ARG A 19 -11.72 32.78 26.25
C ARG A 19 -12.07 32.21 24.87
N LEU A 20 -13.18 32.65 24.27
CA LEU A 20 -13.57 32.23 22.92
C LEU A 20 -12.54 32.67 21.87
N LEU A 21 -12.09 33.93 21.91
CA LEU A 21 -11.04 34.45 21.01
C LEU A 21 -9.69 33.77 21.23
N LYS A 22 -9.33 33.40 22.47
CA LYS A 22 -8.10 32.67 22.74
C LYS A 22 -8.17 31.24 22.21
N ASN A 23 -9.34 30.59 22.32
CA ASN A 23 -9.57 29.26 21.75
C ASN A 23 -9.59 29.29 20.22
N GLU A 24 -10.27 30.25 19.59
CA GLU A 24 -10.26 30.43 18.12
C GLU A 24 -8.84 30.70 17.60
N ASN A 25 -8.07 31.57 18.26
CA ASN A 25 -6.68 31.83 17.86
C ASN A 25 -5.77 30.61 18.07
N LEU A 26 -6.03 29.79 19.09
CA LEU A 26 -5.32 28.52 19.30
C LEU A 26 -5.65 27.54 18.17
N PHE A 27 -6.94 27.34 17.87
CA PHE A 27 -7.39 26.52 16.73
C PHE A 27 -6.81 26.98 15.38
N LEU A 28 -6.81 28.29 15.11
CA LEU A 28 -6.25 28.85 13.88
C LEU A 28 -4.72 28.70 13.80
N LYS A 29 -4.02 28.78 14.94
CA LYS A 29 -2.57 28.55 15.01
C LYS A 29 -2.24 27.08 14.78
N ASP A 30 -3.01 26.17 15.37
CA ASP A 30 -2.84 24.73 15.22
C ASP A 30 -3.14 24.31 13.77
N ALA A 31 -4.21 24.85 13.15
CA ALA A 31 -4.52 24.63 11.74
C ALA A 31 -3.41 25.12 10.80
N LYS A 32 -2.89 26.34 11.00
CA LYS A 32 -1.76 26.85 10.18
C LYS A 32 -0.47 26.04 10.36
N THR A 33 -0.24 25.54 11.58
CA THR A 33 0.94 24.71 11.88
C THR A 33 0.79 23.33 11.24
N MET A 34 -0.42 22.77 11.24
CA MET A 34 -0.76 21.53 10.53
C MET A 34 -0.54 21.69 9.02
N ASP A 35 -1.03 22.76 8.40
CA ASP A 35 -0.83 23.02 6.96
C ASP A 35 0.67 23.11 6.62
N SER A 36 1.46 23.84 7.42
CA SER A 36 2.91 23.96 7.23
C SER A 36 3.67 22.64 7.39
N LYS A 37 3.18 21.76 8.27
CA LYS A 37 3.75 20.42 8.48
C LYS A 37 3.45 19.51 7.28
N ILE A 38 2.21 19.48 6.82
CA ILE A 38 1.79 18.68 5.65
C ILE A 38 2.53 19.14 4.39
N ASP A 39 2.68 20.46 4.19
CA ASP A 39 3.46 21.00 3.08
C ASP A 39 4.92 20.50 3.09
N SER A 40 5.53 20.45 4.28
CA SER A 40 6.89 19.93 4.45
C SER A 40 6.97 18.44 4.10
N VAL A 41 6.01 17.64 4.56
CA VAL A 41 5.90 16.21 4.24
C VAL A 41 5.78 16.00 2.73
N ILE A 42 4.90 16.75 2.06
CA ILE A 42 4.69 16.66 0.61
C ILE A 42 5.97 17.04 -0.15
N ASN A 43 6.68 18.07 0.30
CA ASN A 43 7.94 18.48 -0.32
C ASN A 43 9.03 17.40 -0.19
N PHE A 44 9.17 16.79 0.98
CA PHE A 44 10.11 15.67 1.16
C PHE A 44 9.72 14.45 0.31
N ASN A 45 8.43 14.12 0.23
CA ASN A 45 7.92 13.04 -0.62
C ASN A 45 8.26 13.25 -2.10
N ARG A 46 8.01 14.47 -2.62
CA ARG A 46 8.32 14.83 -4.01
C ARG A 46 9.81 14.72 -4.27
N LYS A 47 10.63 15.33 -3.41
CA LYS A 47 12.09 15.28 -3.49
C LYS A 47 12.61 13.83 -3.49
N ALA A 48 12.04 12.97 -2.65
CA ALA A 48 12.42 11.56 -2.61
C ALA A 48 12.02 10.80 -3.90
N GLY A 49 10.85 11.12 -4.47
CA GLY A 49 10.42 10.63 -5.78
C GLY A 49 11.40 11.00 -6.88
N ASP A 50 11.74 12.30 -7.00
CA ASP A 50 12.67 12.82 -8.00
C ASP A 50 14.06 12.16 -7.88
N GLN A 51 14.55 11.97 -6.65
CA GLN A 51 15.81 11.29 -6.39
C GLN A 51 15.75 9.80 -6.78
N SER A 52 14.64 9.12 -6.52
CA SER A 52 14.44 7.72 -6.92
C SER A 52 14.43 7.57 -8.44
N GLU A 53 13.81 8.50 -9.16
CA GLU A 53 13.80 8.52 -10.64
C GLU A 53 15.20 8.76 -11.22
N GLN A 54 16.02 9.57 -10.54
CA GLN A 54 17.42 9.83 -10.91
C GLN A 54 18.38 8.69 -10.51
N GLY A 55 17.90 7.66 -9.83
CA GLY A 55 18.74 6.54 -9.33
C GLY A 55 19.50 6.86 -8.02
N ASP A 56 19.29 8.04 -7.44
CA ASP A 56 19.88 8.51 -6.18
C ASP A 56 19.16 7.89 -4.96
N TYR A 57 18.99 6.56 -4.96
CA TYR A 57 18.14 5.83 -4.01
C TYR A 57 18.50 6.06 -2.54
N LYS A 58 19.79 6.19 -2.20
CA LYS A 58 20.21 6.48 -0.82
C LYS A 58 19.70 7.84 -0.34
N LYS A 59 19.68 8.85 -1.21
CA LYS A 59 19.12 10.17 -0.88
C LYS A 59 17.59 10.11 -0.79
N ALA A 60 16.95 9.36 -1.68
CA ALA A 60 15.51 9.14 -1.63
C ALA A 60 15.08 8.52 -0.29
N VAL A 61 15.79 7.50 0.19
CA VAL A 61 15.57 6.91 1.53
C VAL A 61 15.70 7.97 2.64
N GLN A 62 16.72 8.84 2.57
CA GLN A 62 16.88 9.91 3.56
C GLN A 62 15.68 10.87 3.55
N SER A 63 15.24 11.34 2.38
CA SER A 63 14.11 12.27 2.29
C SER A 63 12.77 11.62 2.66
N TYR A 64 12.54 10.34 2.37
CA TYR A 64 11.38 9.62 2.90
C TYR A 64 11.41 9.54 4.43
N ASN A 65 12.56 9.24 5.04
CA ASN A 65 12.69 9.22 6.50
C ASN A 65 12.49 10.59 7.14
N GLU A 66 12.93 11.67 6.49
CA GLU A 66 12.64 13.05 6.91
C GLU A 66 11.13 13.32 6.92
N ALA A 67 10.41 12.91 5.87
CA ALA A 67 8.95 13.01 5.82
C ALA A 67 8.27 12.20 6.93
N LEU A 68 8.68 10.95 7.12
CA LEU A 68 8.12 10.04 8.12
C LEU A 68 8.34 10.52 9.55
N LYS A 69 9.49 11.17 9.83
CA LYS A 69 9.80 11.75 11.14
C LYS A 69 8.80 12.84 11.53
N LEU A 70 8.32 13.63 10.57
CA LEU A 70 7.28 14.63 10.83
C LEU A 70 5.94 13.98 11.23
N LEU A 71 5.69 12.75 10.79
CA LEU A 71 4.47 11.99 11.07
C LEU A 71 4.66 10.91 12.16
N ALA A 72 5.74 10.97 12.94
CA ALA A 72 6.08 9.91 13.89
C ALA A 72 4.98 9.64 14.93
N GLU A 73 4.45 10.71 15.54
CA GLU A 73 3.51 10.68 16.68
C GLU A 73 2.10 11.14 16.28
N THR A 74 1.71 10.98 15.01
CA THR A 74 0.40 11.45 14.55
C THR A 74 -0.75 10.50 14.88
N GLU A 75 -1.82 11.06 15.40
CA GLU A 75 -3.13 10.40 15.56
C GLU A 75 -4.16 10.88 14.52
N ASP A 76 -3.81 11.85 13.67
CA ASP A 76 -4.70 12.35 12.64
C ASP A 76 -4.83 11.33 11.49
N THR A 77 -6.07 11.01 11.12
CA THR A 77 -6.38 9.98 10.11
C THR A 77 -5.76 10.30 8.75
N LYS A 78 -5.78 11.57 8.31
CA LYS A 78 -5.22 11.96 7.00
C LYS A 78 -3.70 11.86 7.01
N GLU A 79 -3.08 12.29 8.10
CA GLU A 79 -1.64 12.12 8.30
C GLU A 79 -1.23 10.64 8.33
N GLN A 80 -2.05 9.77 8.92
CA GLN A 80 -1.82 8.34 8.89
C GLN A 80 -1.92 7.75 7.48
N GLU A 81 -2.90 8.16 6.68
CA GLU A 81 -2.98 7.78 5.26
C GLU A 81 -1.73 8.20 4.47
N ILE A 82 -1.24 9.42 4.69
CA ILE A 82 -0.01 9.92 4.06
C ILE A 82 1.20 9.09 4.50
N LYS A 83 1.31 8.80 5.81
CA LYS A 83 2.38 7.98 6.37
C LYS A 83 2.40 6.57 5.78
N ALA A 84 1.25 5.94 5.61
CA ALA A 84 1.14 4.62 4.98
C ALA A 84 1.67 4.63 3.53
N LYS A 85 1.33 5.67 2.75
CA LYS A 85 1.82 5.85 1.37
C LYS A 85 3.33 6.10 1.32
N LEU A 86 3.87 6.90 2.26
CA LEU A 86 5.31 7.14 2.37
C LEU A 86 6.08 5.86 2.67
N LEU A 87 5.59 5.03 3.59
CA LEU A 87 6.18 3.73 3.92
C LEU A 87 6.18 2.79 2.71
N ASN A 88 5.10 2.73 1.95
CA ASN A 88 5.05 1.97 0.69
C ASN A 88 6.14 2.43 -0.30
N ASN A 89 6.25 3.75 -0.52
CA ASN A 89 7.24 4.30 -1.44
C ASN A 89 8.67 4.05 -0.97
N LEU A 90 8.92 4.21 0.34
CA LEU A 90 10.20 3.88 0.96
C LEU A 90 10.56 2.39 0.76
N GLY A 91 9.59 1.49 0.96
CA GLY A 91 9.75 0.06 0.73
C GLY A 91 10.21 -0.25 -0.70
N HIS A 92 9.58 0.35 -1.71
CA HIS A 92 10.02 0.18 -3.10
C HIS A 92 11.45 0.67 -3.35
N VAL A 93 11.86 1.79 -2.76
CA VAL A 93 13.25 2.27 -2.89
C VAL A 93 14.24 1.35 -2.17
N GLN A 94 13.86 0.80 -1.01
CA GLN A 94 14.67 -0.16 -0.28
C GLN A 94 14.87 -1.46 -1.07
N VAL A 95 13.83 -1.95 -1.76
CA VAL A 95 13.97 -3.06 -2.72
C VAL A 95 15.00 -2.74 -3.81
N LYS A 96 14.94 -1.54 -4.41
CA LYS A 96 15.87 -1.14 -5.49
C LYS A 96 17.35 -1.11 -5.05
N ILE A 97 17.63 -0.91 -3.76
CA ILE A 97 19.01 -0.93 -3.22
C ILE A 97 19.39 -2.29 -2.62
N GLY A 98 18.49 -3.29 -2.67
CA GLY A 98 18.71 -4.64 -2.12
C GLY A 98 18.55 -4.75 -0.61
N ASP A 99 18.01 -3.73 0.06
CA ASP A 99 17.77 -3.75 1.51
C ASP A 99 16.39 -4.38 1.81
N TYR A 100 16.28 -5.67 1.53
CA TYR A 100 15.01 -6.39 1.58
C TYR A 100 14.38 -6.44 2.97
N ASP A 101 15.18 -6.55 4.03
CA ASP A 101 14.65 -6.64 5.39
C ASP A 101 14.00 -5.32 5.82
N LYS A 102 14.57 -4.17 5.44
CA LYS A 102 13.92 -2.87 5.66
C LYS A 102 12.71 -2.67 4.75
N ALA A 103 12.75 -3.17 3.52
CA ALA A 103 11.59 -3.13 2.63
C ALA A 103 10.40 -3.90 3.24
N LEU A 104 10.66 -5.11 3.77
CA LEU A 104 9.65 -5.91 4.48
C LEU A 104 9.08 -5.14 5.68
N ASP A 105 9.92 -4.49 6.48
CA ASP A 105 9.47 -3.67 7.61
C ASP A 105 8.57 -2.51 7.13
N SER A 106 9.00 -1.74 6.13
CA SER A 106 8.23 -0.62 5.58
C SER A 106 6.86 -1.06 5.03
N PHE A 107 6.81 -2.14 4.24
CA PHE A 107 5.54 -2.65 3.70
C PHE A 107 4.63 -3.21 4.80
N ASN A 108 5.17 -3.93 5.79
CA ASN A 108 4.36 -4.45 6.90
C ASN A 108 3.81 -3.32 7.80
N GLN A 109 4.60 -2.27 8.07
CA GLN A 109 4.11 -1.10 8.77
C GLN A 109 3.00 -0.39 7.98
N SER A 110 3.17 -0.23 6.65
CA SER A 110 2.13 0.32 5.78
C SER A 110 0.86 -0.52 5.82
N ALA A 111 0.96 -1.85 5.72
CA ALA A 111 -0.17 -2.77 5.81
C ALA A 111 -0.92 -2.62 7.14
N ALA A 112 -0.19 -2.54 8.26
CA ALA A 112 -0.79 -2.35 9.59
C ALA A 112 -1.51 -1.01 9.72
N MET A 113 -1.04 0.04 9.03
CA MET A 113 -1.71 1.33 8.98
C MET A 113 -3.01 1.25 8.15
N HIS A 114 -2.95 0.69 6.94
CA HIS A 114 -4.14 0.48 6.12
C HIS A 114 -5.20 -0.35 6.85
N PHE A 115 -4.80 -1.38 7.60
CA PHE A 115 -5.72 -2.17 8.41
C PHE A 115 -6.42 -1.33 9.49
N ARG A 116 -5.70 -0.46 10.19
CA ARG A 116 -6.29 0.44 11.21
C ARG A 116 -7.22 1.50 10.62
N LEU A 117 -7.06 1.80 9.33
CA LEU A 117 -7.87 2.74 8.57
C LEU A 117 -9.03 2.06 7.85
N ASP A 118 -9.27 0.77 8.11
CA ASP A 118 -10.28 -0.07 7.44
C ASP A 118 -10.11 -0.13 5.90
N ASP A 119 -8.90 0.13 5.39
CA ASP A 119 -8.56 0.10 3.98
C ASP A 119 -8.01 -1.28 3.57
N MET A 120 -8.93 -2.23 3.36
CA MET A 120 -8.55 -3.59 2.96
C MET A 120 -7.90 -3.67 1.57
N LEU A 121 -8.15 -2.69 0.70
CA LEU A 121 -7.47 -2.60 -0.60
C LEU A 121 -5.98 -2.32 -0.39
N GLY A 122 -5.66 -1.31 0.44
CA GLY A 122 -4.30 -0.99 0.82
C GLY A 122 -3.59 -2.16 1.53
N VAL A 123 -4.28 -2.85 2.46
CA VAL A 123 -3.75 -4.07 3.10
C VAL A 123 -3.35 -5.12 2.05
N GLY A 124 -4.22 -5.39 1.08
CA GLY A 124 -3.94 -6.35 0.01
C GLY A 124 -2.71 -5.98 -0.81
N GLN A 125 -2.61 -4.72 -1.22
CA GLN A 125 -1.46 -4.21 -1.98
C GLN A 125 -0.14 -4.38 -1.22
N GLN A 126 -0.11 -3.98 0.05
CA GLN A 126 1.11 -4.06 0.86
C GLN A 126 1.54 -5.50 1.12
N LEU A 127 0.60 -6.42 1.37
CA LEU A 127 0.92 -7.84 1.54
C LEU A 127 1.39 -8.50 0.24
N GLY A 128 0.89 -8.05 -0.92
CA GLY A 128 1.41 -8.46 -2.23
C GLY A 128 2.85 -7.98 -2.45
N ASN A 129 3.17 -6.75 -2.03
CA ASN A 129 4.54 -6.25 -2.04
C ASN A 129 5.46 -7.07 -1.13
N VAL A 130 5.02 -7.41 0.09
CA VAL A 130 5.75 -8.32 0.99
C VAL A 130 6.01 -9.68 0.34
N GLY A 131 4.98 -10.26 -0.31
CA GLY A 131 5.13 -11.51 -1.04
C GLY A 131 6.15 -11.42 -2.18
N SER A 132 6.17 -10.30 -2.89
CA SER A 132 7.13 -10.03 -3.96
C SER A 132 8.57 -9.91 -3.45
N VAL A 133 8.77 -9.27 -2.28
CA VAL A 133 10.10 -9.22 -1.66
C VAL A 133 10.59 -10.62 -1.28
N TYR A 134 9.74 -11.46 -0.68
CA TYR A 134 10.12 -12.84 -0.39
C TYR A 134 10.38 -13.66 -1.65
N ARG A 135 9.62 -13.43 -2.73
CA ARG A 135 9.85 -14.05 -4.03
C ARG A 135 11.22 -13.66 -4.60
N ASP A 136 11.59 -12.39 -4.51
CA ASP A 136 12.90 -11.90 -4.96
C ASP A 136 14.05 -12.45 -4.09
N LYS A 137 13.79 -12.81 -2.83
CA LYS A 137 14.71 -13.55 -1.94
C LYS A 137 14.69 -15.08 -2.16
N GLU A 138 13.87 -15.58 -3.10
CA GLU A 138 13.62 -17.01 -3.32
C GLU A 138 13.06 -17.76 -2.09
N GLU A 139 12.46 -17.03 -1.15
CA GLU A 139 11.80 -17.59 0.04
C GLU A 139 10.34 -17.97 -0.28
N TRP A 140 10.17 -18.99 -1.12
CA TRP A 140 8.90 -19.35 -1.76
C TRP A 140 7.72 -19.57 -0.79
N ASP A 141 7.96 -20.22 0.35
CA ASP A 141 6.89 -20.46 1.33
C ASP A 141 6.46 -19.18 2.07
N ASN A 142 7.38 -18.23 2.29
CA ASN A 142 7.07 -16.93 2.88
C ASN A 142 6.35 -16.01 1.88
N ALA A 143 6.76 -16.08 0.61
CA ALA A 143 6.06 -15.42 -0.50
C ALA A 143 4.61 -15.92 -0.59
N ARG A 144 4.42 -17.25 -0.61
CA ARG A 144 3.09 -17.88 -0.66
C ARG A 144 2.19 -17.43 0.48
N LYS A 145 2.68 -17.47 1.72
CA LYS A 145 1.91 -17.02 2.91
C LYS A 145 1.48 -15.57 2.79
N SER A 146 2.35 -14.70 2.26
CA SER A 146 2.05 -13.27 2.08
C SER A 146 1.01 -13.05 0.99
N TYR A 147 1.13 -13.75 -0.14
CA TYR A 147 0.14 -13.71 -1.22
C TYR A 147 -1.23 -14.27 -0.79
N ASP A 148 -1.28 -15.36 -0.01
CA ASP A 148 -2.55 -15.88 0.51
C ASP A 148 -3.26 -14.87 1.42
N LYS A 149 -2.51 -14.13 2.25
CA LYS A 149 -3.08 -13.03 3.06
C LYS A 149 -3.54 -11.86 2.18
N SER A 150 -2.79 -11.52 1.14
CA SER A 150 -3.16 -10.50 0.15
C SER A 150 -4.47 -10.87 -0.57
N VAL A 151 -4.63 -12.14 -0.98
CA VAL A 151 -5.88 -12.68 -1.54
C VAL A 151 -7.04 -12.49 -0.57
N ALA A 152 -6.87 -12.82 0.72
CA ALA A 152 -7.93 -12.63 1.70
C ALA A 152 -8.35 -11.16 1.83
N ALA A 153 -7.38 -10.24 1.82
CA ALA A 153 -7.64 -8.81 1.86
C ALA A 153 -8.37 -8.29 0.61
N PHE A 154 -7.91 -8.67 -0.59
CA PHE A 154 -8.57 -8.27 -1.84
C PHE A 154 -9.98 -8.86 -1.98
N LYS A 155 -10.24 -10.07 -1.45
CA LYS A 155 -11.62 -10.62 -1.38
C LYS A 155 -12.52 -9.75 -0.52
N LEU A 156 -12.04 -9.30 0.65
CA LEU A 156 -12.78 -8.40 1.53
C LEU A 156 -13.00 -7.03 0.90
N ALA A 157 -12.01 -6.52 0.15
CA ALA A 157 -12.12 -5.25 -0.58
C ALA A 157 -12.98 -5.35 -1.86
N GLY A 158 -13.29 -6.56 -2.34
CA GLY A 158 -13.97 -6.77 -3.62
C GLY A 158 -13.11 -6.46 -4.85
N ASP A 159 -11.79 -6.37 -4.71
CA ASP A 159 -10.89 -6.03 -5.82
C ASP A 159 -10.50 -7.26 -6.64
N LYS A 160 -11.20 -7.45 -7.76
CA LYS A 160 -10.94 -8.56 -8.68
C LYS A 160 -9.60 -8.45 -9.38
N THR A 161 -9.08 -7.23 -9.60
CA THR A 161 -7.80 -7.04 -10.28
C THR A 161 -6.67 -7.52 -9.40
N GLY A 162 -6.62 -7.07 -8.14
CA GLY A 162 -5.66 -7.54 -7.15
C GLY A 162 -5.74 -9.06 -6.94
N LEU A 163 -6.96 -9.64 -6.91
CA LEU A 163 -7.11 -11.09 -6.83
C LEU A 163 -6.48 -11.84 -8.00
N ALA A 164 -6.71 -11.37 -9.23
CA ALA A 164 -6.12 -11.98 -10.41
C ALA A 164 -4.59 -11.89 -10.39
N ASP A 165 -4.05 -10.73 -9.99
CA ASP A 165 -2.61 -10.51 -9.85
C ASP A 165 -2.01 -11.49 -8.82
N GLN A 166 -2.63 -11.62 -7.63
CA GLN A 166 -2.15 -12.57 -6.60
C GLN A 166 -2.27 -14.03 -7.03
N TYR A 167 -3.33 -14.42 -7.75
CA TYR A 167 -3.44 -15.77 -8.29
C TYR A 167 -2.34 -16.08 -9.31
N SER A 168 -1.99 -15.11 -10.16
CA SER A 168 -0.87 -15.26 -11.09
C SER A 168 0.47 -15.41 -10.34
N ASP A 169 0.70 -14.60 -9.31
CA ASP A 169 1.91 -14.70 -8.48
C ASP A 169 1.99 -16.04 -7.74
N ILE A 170 0.87 -16.53 -7.19
CA ILE A 170 0.81 -17.86 -6.56
C ILE A 170 1.09 -18.97 -7.58
N GLY A 171 0.54 -18.87 -8.79
CA GLY A 171 0.83 -19.81 -9.88
C GLY A 171 2.32 -19.86 -10.19
N TYR A 172 2.99 -18.70 -10.24
CA TYR A 172 4.45 -18.63 -10.40
C TYR A 172 5.20 -19.33 -9.27
N ILE A 173 4.79 -19.13 -8.01
CA ILE A 173 5.41 -19.84 -6.87
C ILE A 173 5.29 -21.36 -7.02
N CYS A 174 4.13 -21.86 -7.43
CA CYS A 174 3.93 -23.29 -7.69
C CYS A 174 4.87 -23.80 -8.81
N VAL A 175 5.11 -23.02 -9.86
CA VAL A 175 6.11 -23.38 -10.90
C VAL A 175 7.51 -23.51 -10.30
N GLN A 176 7.95 -22.56 -9.46
CA GLN A 176 9.27 -22.62 -8.82
C GLN A 176 9.42 -23.86 -7.93
N LYS A 177 8.32 -24.29 -7.31
CA LYS A 177 8.26 -25.51 -6.48
C LYS A 177 8.03 -26.80 -7.29
N LYS A 178 7.91 -26.72 -8.62
CA LYS A 178 7.57 -27.83 -9.53
C LYS A 178 6.20 -28.47 -9.26
N GLU A 179 5.27 -27.69 -8.71
CA GLU A 179 3.89 -28.09 -8.45
C GLU A 179 3.01 -27.71 -9.66
N PHE A 180 3.22 -28.36 -10.80
CA PHE A 180 2.70 -27.88 -12.10
C PHE A 180 1.19 -27.92 -12.23
N GLU A 181 0.51 -28.93 -11.67
CA GLU A 181 -0.95 -29.01 -11.66
C GLU A 181 -1.54 -27.85 -10.84
N SER A 182 -0.97 -27.59 -9.67
CA SER A 182 -1.37 -26.46 -8.83
C SER A 182 -1.12 -25.13 -9.55
N ALA A 183 0.03 -24.98 -10.23
CA ALA A 183 0.32 -23.79 -11.02
C ALA A 183 -0.73 -23.54 -12.11
N LEU A 184 -1.11 -24.59 -12.85
CA LEU A 184 -2.17 -24.52 -13.85
C LEU A 184 -3.50 -24.07 -13.24
N GLU A 185 -3.93 -24.64 -12.12
CA GLU A 185 -5.16 -24.22 -11.44
C GLU A 185 -5.17 -22.73 -11.10
N TRP A 186 -4.06 -22.21 -10.53
CA TRP A 186 -3.95 -20.81 -10.17
C TRP A 186 -3.91 -19.89 -11.39
N PHE A 187 -3.19 -20.28 -12.44
CA PHE A 187 -3.19 -19.52 -13.69
C PHE A 187 -4.55 -19.51 -14.37
N TYR A 188 -5.31 -20.61 -14.37
CA TYR A 188 -6.68 -20.60 -14.89
C TYR A 188 -7.60 -19.67 -14.09
N LYS A 189 -7.49 -19.65 -12.75
CA LYS A 189 -8.24 -18.70 -11.89
C LYS A 189 -7.88 -17.25 -12.22
N ALA A 190 -6.59 -16.93 -12.37
CA ALA A 190 -6.13 -15.59 -12.73
C ALA A 190 -6.64 -15.17 -14.12
N LYS A 191 -6.48 -16.04 -15.13
CA LYS A 191 -6.93 -15.80 -16.50
C LYS A 191 -8.44 -15.54 -16.56
N ALA A 192 -9.26 -16.35 -15.89
CA ALA A 192 -10.71 -16.17 -15.86
C ALA A 192 -11.11 -14.80 -15.33
N LEU A 193 -10.47 -14.32 -14.25
CA LEU A 193 -10.72 -12.98 -13.73
C LEU A 193 -10.25 -11.88 -14.69
N TYR A 194 -9.07 -12.01 -15.31
CA TYR A 194 -8.63 -11.03 -16.30
C TYR A 194 -9.55 -10.95 -17.51
N GLU A 195 -10.10 -12.08 -17.97
CA GLU A 195 -11.08 -12.11 -19.06
C GLU A 195 -12.40 -11.45 -18.65
N GLU A 196 -12.89 -11.73 -17.44
CA GLU A 196 -14.08 -11.05 -16.88
C GLU A 196 -13.89 -9.52 -16.84
N LEU A 197 -12.67 -9.07 -16.54
CA LEU A 197 -12.31 -7.66 -16.46
C LEU A 197 -11.92 -7.04 -17.81
N ASN A 198 -11.99 -7.79 -18.92
CA ASN A 198 -11.53 -7.36 -20.26
C ASN A 198 -10.04 -6.93 -20.30
N MET A 199 -9.19 -7.52 -19.47
CA MET A 199 -7.75 -7.28 -19.43
C MET A 199 -6.99 -8.27 -20.33
N GLU A 200 -7.25 -8.20 -21.64
CA GLU A 200 -6.77 -9.17 -22.63
C GLU A 200 -5.25 -9.40 -22.61
N GLN A 201 -4.47 -8.33 -22.40
CA GLN A 201 -3.01 -8.43 -22.32
C GLN A 201 -2.56 -9.29 -21.13
N ARG A 202 -3.17 -9.11 -19.95
CA ARG A 202 -2.84 -9.89 -18.75
C ARG A 202 -3.33 -11.34 -18.89
N ALA A 203 -4.55 -11.53 -19.41
CA ALA A 203 -5.08 -12.85 -19.73
C ALA A 203 -4.18 -13.62 -20.70
N GLY A 204 -3.65 -12.95 -21.72
CA GLY A 204 -2.71 -13.52 -22.69
C GLY A 204 -1.36 -13.90 -22.08
N LEU A 205 -0.82 -13.10 -21.16
CA LEU A 205 0.43 -13.45 -20.44
C LEU A 205 0.25 -14.72 -19.61
N VAL A 206 -0.81 -14.81 -18.82
CA VAL A 206 -1.11 -16.01 -18.04
C VAL A 206 -1.43 -17.21 -18.95
N GLY A 207 -2.11 -16.97 -20.08
CA GLY A 207 -2.36 -17.99 -21.10
C GLY A 207 -1.09 -18.61 -21.68
N LYS A 208 -0.02 -17.83 -21.87
CA LYS A 208 1.29 -18.36 -22.28
C LYS A 208 1.88 -19.30 -21.23
N ASN A 209 1.79 -18.95 -19.95
CA ASN A 209 2.25 -19.82 -18.85
C ASN A 209 1.49 -21.14 -18.83
N ILE A 210 0.17 -21.09 -19.03
CA ILE A 210 -0.69 -22.29 -19.14
C ILE A 210 -0.22 -23.17 -20.31
N SER A 211 -0.10 -22.62 -21.52
CA SER A 211 0.30 -23.39 -22.70
C SER A 211 1.66 -24.05 -22.53
N VAL A 212 2.62 -23.35 -21.92
CA VAL A 212 3.95 -23.90 -21.63
C VAL A 212 3.85 -25.08 -20.66
N LEU A 213 3.14 -24.92 -19.54
CA LEU A 213 3.00 -25.97 -18.52
C LEU A 213 2.23 -27.18 -19.01
N SER A 214 1.15 -27.00 -19.76
CA SER A 214 0.39 -28.11 -20.35
C SER A 214 1.26 -28.94 -21.30
N GLY A 215 2.12 -28.29 -22.10
CA GLY A 215 3.06 -28.96 -22.98
C GLY A 215 4.19 -29.69 -22.26
N PHE A 216 4.58 -29.27 -21.05
CA PHE A 216 5.52 -30.01 -20.20
C PHE A 216 4.86 -31.28 -19.64
N ASN A 217 3.64 -31.16 -19.11
CA ASN A 217 2.92 -32.29 -18.51
C ASN A 217 2.70 -33.44 -19.52
N GLU A 218 2.31 -33.11 -20.76
CA GLU A 218 2.17 -34.10 -21.83
C GLU A 218 3.49 -34.83 -22.16
N ARG A 219 4.65 -34.15 -22.06
CA ARG A 219 5.96 -34.77 -22.33
C ARG A 219 6.44 -35.67 -21.20
N GLU A 220 6.22 -35.28 -19.94
CA GLU A 220 6.61 -36.13 -18.80
C GLU A 220 5.74 -37.39 -18.73
N MET A 221 4.42 -37.27 -18.90
CA MET A 221 3.53 -38.45 -18.95
C MET A 221 3.88 -39.42 -20.09
N ASN A 222 4.36 -38.92 -21.22
CA ASN A 222 4.77 -39.76 -22.35
C ASN A 222 6.15 -40.42 -22.16
N ASN A 223 7.00 -39.88 -21.29
CA ASN A 223 8.33 -40.43 -21.00
C ASN A 223 8.35 -41.43 -19.83
N GLU A 224 7.38 -41.38 -18.92
CA GLU A 224 7.22 -42.39 -17.85
C GLU A 224 6.61 -43.71 -18.33
N GLY A 225 6.19 -43.79 -19.61
CA GLY A 225 5.57 -44.96 -20.24
C GLY A 225 6.47 -45.82 -21.13
N THR A 226 7.78 -45.54 -21.19
CA THR A 226 8.77 -46.30 -22.00
C THR A 226 9.90 -46.84 -21.14
#